data_AF-A0A7S1RBD7-F1
#
_entry.id   AF-A0A7S1RBD7-F1
#
_cell.length_a   1.000
_cell.length_b   1.000
_cell.length_c   1.000
_cell.angle_alpha   90.00
_cell.angle_beta   90.00
_cell.angle_gamma   90.00
#
_symmetry.space_group_name_H-M   'P 1'
#
loop_
_entity.id
_entity.type
_entity.pdbx_description
1 polymer ?
#
loop_
_entity_poly.entity_id
_entity_poly.type
_entity_poly.pdbx_seq_one_letter_code
_entity_poly.pdbx_strand_id
1 'polypeptide(L)'
;DRSPGMGGGSQPTVLSAVSDVLASRVPLDRLRASAIRAKMLQYMRFRPLLNIDRDPDCPWPHEDPYERYGAEHFAQDGPTIWYEPLPPMLPNLEQNPKLPPVASSETYSLVLDLDETLVHYFEMDGLGNYEIRPGMYDFVARMHQLGYEIVIF
;
A
#
# COMPACT_ATOMS: atom_id res chain seq x y z
N ASP A 1 -31.27 25.12 43.73
CA ASP A 1 -30.25 25.83 42.94
C ASP A 1 -28.90 25.16 42.98
N ARG A 2 -28.48 24.61 41.83
CA ARG A 2 -27.12 24.57 41.25
C ARG A 2 -27.01 23.34 40.33
N SER A 3 -27.25 23.58 39.04
CA SER A 3 -26.93 22.66 37.95
C SER A 3 -25.41 22.66 37.69
N PRO A 4 -24.77 21.52 37.37
CA PRO A 4 -23.43 21.51 36.79
C PRO A 4 -23.52 21.73 35.28
N GLY A 5 -22.75 22.70 34.78
CA GLY A 5 -22.68 23.05 33.37
C GLY A 5 -22.02 21.96 32.53
N MET A 6 -22.73 21.51 31.49
CA MET A 6 -22.17 20.71 30.41
C MET A 6 -21.36 21.64 29.49
N GLY A 7 -20.04 21.63 29.66
CA GLY A 7 -19.10 22.11 28.63
C GLY A 7 -18.97 21.07 27.53
N GLY A 8 -19.92 21.03 26.60
CA GLY A 8 -19.84 20.19 25.41
C GLY A 8 -18.85 20.79 24.41
N GLY A 9 -17.59 20.37 24.46
CA GLY A 9 -16.65 20.56 23.36
C GLY A 9 -17.19 19.83 22.15
N SER A 10 -17.74 20.57 21.19
CA SER A 10 -18.20 20.03 19.91
C SER A 10 -17.02 19.39 19.19
N GLN A 11 -16.94 18.06 19.18
CA GLN A 11 -15.97 17.37 18.34
C GLN A 11 -16.24 17.72 16.86
N PRO A 12 -15.19 18.05 16.08
CA PRO A 12 -15.37 18.36 14.67
C PRO A 12 -15.93 17.11 13.97
N THR A 13 -17.12 17.25 13.41
CA THR A 13 -17.78 16.18 12.68
C THR A 13 -17.24 16.14 11.25
N VAL A 14 -17.29 14.99 10.57
CA VAL A 14 -16.90 14.91 9.16
C VAL A 14 -17.66 15.92 8.30
N LEU A 15 -18.92 16.19 8.65
CA LEU A 15 -19.73 17.19 7.98
C LEU A 15 -19.20 18.61 8.19
N SER A 16 -18.65 18.96 9.35
CA SER A 16 -18.02 20.27 9.54
C SER A 16 -16.71 20.39 8.76
N ALA A 17 -15.89 19.33 8.71
CA ALA A 17 -14.67 19.34 7.90
C ALA A 17 -14.95 19.43 6.39
N VAL A 18 -15.96 18.71 5.90
CA VAL A 18 -16.42 18.81 4.51
C VAL A 18 -16.98 20.20 4.23
N SER A 19 -17.79 20.75 5.15
CA SER A 19 -18.32 22.10 5.01
C SER A 19 -17.22 23.16 4.97
N ASP A 20 -16.16 23.02 5.78
CA ASP A 20 -15.01 23.92 5.78
C ASP A 20 -14.21 23.84 4.47
N VAL A 21 -14.05 22.63 3.91
CA VAL A 21 -13.40 22.44 2.60
C VAL A 21 -14.23 23.07 1.48
N LEU A 22 -15.55 22.87 1.49
CA LEU A 22 -16.47 23.45 0.51
C LEU A 22 -16.63 24.97 0.66
N ALA A 23 -16.54 25.50 1.89
CA ALA A 23 -16.58 26.93 2.18
C ALA A 23 -15.23 27.63 1.96
N SER A 24 -14.15 26.87 1.82
CA SER A 24 -12.83 27.44 1.55
C SER A 24 -12.84 28.15 0.20
N ARG A 25 -12.25 29.36 0.14
CA ARG A 25 -12.14 30.15 -1.09
C ARG A 25 -11.15 29.57 -2.11
N VAL A 26 -10.65 28.36 -1.88
CA VAL A 26 -9.74 27.67 -2.79
C VAL A 26 -10.58 27.04 -3.88
N PRO A 27 -10.39 27.39 -5.17
CA PRO A 27 -11.07 26.71 -6.26
C PRO A 27 -10.85 25.21 -6.14
N LEU A 28 -11.92 24.41 -6.20
CA LEU A 28 -11.84 22.95 -6.13
C LEU A 28 -10.84 22.38 -7.15
N ASP A 29 -10.68 23.06 -8.30
CA ASP A 29 -9.72 22.73 -9.36
C ASP A 29 -8.23 22.86 -8.92
N ARG A 30 -7.96 23.57 -7.82
CA ARG A 30 -6.61 23.71 -7.23
C ARG A 30 -6.36 22.74 -6.08
N LEU A 31 -7.40 22.07 -5.57
CA LEU A 31 -7.24 21.01 -4.58
C LEU A 31 -6.75 19.75 -5.30
N ARG A 32 -5.43 19.50 -5.21
CA ARG A 32 -4.87 18.24 -5.70
C ARG A 32 -5.56 17.09 -4.99
N ALA A 33 -5.98 16.07 -5.74
CA ALA A 33 -6.60 14.86 -5.20
C ALA A 33 -5.73 14.19 -4.11
N SER A 34 -4.41 14.40 -4.14
CA SER A 34 -3.48 13.96 -3.08
C SER A 34 -3.71 14.69 -1.75
N ALA A 35 -3.99 16.00 -1.77
CA ALA A 35 -4.23 16.79 -0.56
C ALA A 35 -5.59 16.46 0.08
N ILE A 36 -6.62 16.23 -0.74
CA ILE A 36 -7.93 15.78 -0.26
C ILE A 36 -7.79 14.40 0.39
N ARG A 37 -7.13 13.44 -0.27
CA ARG A 37 -6.88 12.10 0.31
C ARG A 37 -6.11 12.17 1.62
N ALA A 38 -5.03 12.94 1.68
CA ALA A 38 -4.25 13.10 2.90
C ALA A 38 -5.11 13.63 4.06
N LYS A 39 -5.94 14.66 3.81
CA LYS A 39 -6.87 15.18 4.83
C LYS A 39 -7.92 14.15 5.23
N MET A 40 -8.51 13.40 4.29
CA MET A 40 -9.51 12.37 4.62
C MET A 40 -8.92 11.29 5.54
N LEU A 41 -7.70 10.83 5.27
CA LEU A 41 -7.01 9.84 6.11
C LEU A 41 -6.77 10.35 7.55
N GLN A 42 -6.56 11.67 7.71
CA GLN A 42 -6.41 12.31 9.02
C GLN A 42 -7.72 12.46 9.81
N TYR A 43 -8.88 12.26 9.18
CA TYR A 43 -10.20 12.34 9.86
C TYR A 43 -10.87 10.98 10.04
N MET A 44 -10.43 9.94 9.32
CA MET A 44 -11.02 8.62 9.36
C MET A 44 -10.18 7.68 10.22
N ARG A 45 -10.85 6.93 11.10
CA ARG A 45 -10.22 5.94 11.96
C ARG A 45 -10.35 4.57 11.33
N PHE A 46 -9.26 4.02 10.79
CA PHE A 46 -9.27 2.69 10.22
C PHE A 46 -8.99 1.64 11.31
N ARG A 47 -9.82 0.59 11.38
CA ARG A 47 -9.64 -0.53 12.33
C ARG A 47 -9.79 -1.88 11.61
N PRO A 48 -8.87 -2.83 11.83
CA PRO A 48 -9.03 -4.18 11.31
C PRO A 48 -10.17 -4.90 12.02
N LEU A 49 -10.87 -5.78 11.29
CA LEU A 49 -11.77 -6.76 11.87
C LEU A 49 -10.92 -7.84 12.57
N LEU A 50 -11.08 -7.98 13.88
CA LEU A 50 -10.30 -8.90 14.72
C LEU A 50 -11.23 -9.75 15.60
N ASN A 51 -10.80 -10.97 15.90
CA ASN A 51 -11.44 -11.85 16.86
C ASN A 51 -10.99 -11.51 18.30
N ILE A 52 -11.51 -10.39 18.81
CA ILE A 52 -11.17 -9.88 20.15
C ILE A 52 -11.75 -10.78 21.25
N ASP A 53 -12.94 -11.32 21.03
CA ASP A 53 -13.69 -12.12 22.02
C ASP A 53 -13.27 -13.59 22.07
N ARG A 54 -12.32 -13.99 21.21
CA ARG A 54 -11.84 -15.38 21.05
C ARG A 54 -12.96 -16.36 20.73
N ASP A 55 -13.91 -15.91 19.93
CA ASP A 55 -14.98 -16.74 19.41
C ASP A 55 -14.38 -17.78 18.44
N PRO A 56 -14.53 -19.09 18.69
CA PRO A 56 -14.00 -20.13 17.81
C PRO A 56 -14.63 -20.14 16.41
N ASP A 57 -15.81 -19.55 16.23
CA ASP A 57 -16.50 -19.48 14.94
C ASP A 57 -16.18 -18.20 14.16
N CYS A 58 -15.41 -17.27 14.75
CA CYS A 58 -15.04 -16.01 14.10
C CYS A 58 -13.90 -16.22 13.10
N PRO A 59 -14.06 -15.82 11.82
CA PRO A 59 -13.06 -16.04 10.77
C PRO A 59 -11.86 -15.09 10.86
N TRP A 60 -11.91 -14.08 11.73
CA TRP A 60 -10.91 -13.03 11.82
C TRP A 60 -9.73 -13.42 12.72
N PRO A 61 -8.50 -12.91 12.44
CA PRO A 61 -7.35 -13.15 13.31
C PRO A 61 -7.49 -12.40 14.64
N HIS A 62 -6.73 -12.81 15.66
CA HIS A 62 -6.73 -12.13 16.96
C HIS A 62 -6.00 -10.77 16.94
N GLU A 63 -5.05 -10.61 16.04
CA GLU A 63 -4.28 -9.39 15.82
C GLU A 63 -4.07 -9.16 14.32
N ASP A 64 -3.81 -7.92 13.92
CA ASP A 64 -3.46 -7.61 12.53
C ASP A 64 -1.99 -7.95 12.31
N PRO A 65 -1.67 -8.98 11.52
CA PRO A 65 -0.29 -9.44 11.38
C PRO A 65 0.54 -8.55 10.43
N TYR A 66 -0.08 -7.52 9.83
CA TYR A 66 0.56 -6.70 8.81
C TYR A 66 0.96 -5.33 9.35
N GLU A 67 2.20 -4.93 9.06
CA GLU A 67 2.57 -3.53 9.20
C GLU A 67 1.98 -2.72 8.05
N ARG A 68 1.10 -1.78 8.39
CA ARG A 68 0.42 -0.94 7.41
C ARG A 68 1.11 0.41 7.31
N TYR A 69 1.72 0.65 6.15
CA TYR A 69 2.35 1.93 5.84
C TYR A 69 1.36 3.08 6.02
N GLY A 70 1.73 4.09 6.81
CA GLY A 70 0.89 5.26 7.06
C GLY A 70 -0.17 5.07 8.15
N ALA A 71 -0.20 3.94 8.86
CA ALA A 71 -1.17 3.72 9.95
C ALA A 71 -1.05 4.73 11.09
N GLU A 72 0.15 5.26 11.31
CA GLU A 72 0.45 6.35 12.23
C GLU A 72 -0.22 7.68 11.85
N HIS A 73 -0.62 7.83 10.59
CA HIS A 73 -1.32 9.01 10.09
C HIS A 73 -2.85 8.88 10.16
N PHE A 74 -3.37 7.72 10.54
CA PHE A 74 -4.81 7.53 10.71
C PHE A 74 -5.33 8.33 11.90
N ALA A 75 -6.55 8.84 11.77
CA ALA A 75 -7.19 9.56 12.86
C ALA A 75 -7.40 8.63 14.06
N GLN A 76 -7.05 9.09 15.27
CA GLN A 76 -7.39 8.38 16.51
C GLN A 76 -8.88 8.54 16.85
N ASP A 77 -9.43 9.69 16.47
CA ASP A 77 -10.82 10.09 16.68
C ASP A 77 -11.48 10.35 15.33
N GLY A 78 -12.73 9.88 15.16
CA GLY A 78 -13.46 10.00 13.91
C GLY A 78 -14.35 8.79 13.62
N PRO A 79 -15.09 8.81 12.50
CA PRO A 79 -15.86 7.65 12.06
C PRO A 79 -14.92 6.47 11.83
N THR A 80 -15.30 5.32 12.36
CA THR A 80 -14.52 4.10 12.22
C THR A 80 -14.87 3.41 10.91
N ILE A 81 -13.84 3.15 10.09
CA ILE A 81 -13.94 2.31 8.90
C ILE A 81 -13.30 0.97 9.26
N TRP A 82 -14.13 -0.07 9.23
CA TRP A 82 -13.68 -1.44 9.44
C TRP A 82 -13.20 -2.04 8.13
N TYR A 83 -12.11 -2.80 8.19
CA TYR A 83 -11.58 -3.50 7.03
C TYR A 83 -11.15 -4.93 7.40
N GLU A 84 -11.20 -5.82 6.41
CA GLU A 84 -10.63 -7.15 6.52
C GLU A 84 -9.09 -7.05 6.53
N PRO A 85 -8.39 -7.65 7.52
CA PRO A 85 -6.94 -7.56 7.61
C PRO A 85 -6.26 -8.46 6.56
N LEU A 86 -6.42 -8.10 5.29
CA LEU A 86 -5.71 -8.70 4.17
C LEU A 86 -4.26 -8.16 4.11
N PRO A 87 -3.34 -8.90 3.47
CA PRO A 87 -2.02 -8.40 3.14
C PRO A 87 -2.12 -7.02 2.48
N PRO A 88 -1.28 -6.04 2.87
CA PRO A 88 -1.28 -4.73 2.25
C PRO A 88 -0.95 -4.87 0.76
N MET A 89 -1.65 -4.12 -0.10
CA MET A 89 -1.40 -4.14 -1.55
C MET A 89 0.04 -3.77 -1.91
N LEU A 90 0.69 -2.96 -1.08
CA LEU A 90 2.10 -2.63 -1.17
C LEU A 90 2.75 -2.99 0.18
N PRO A 91 3.50 -4.10 0.27
CA PRO A 91 4.23 -4.42 1.49
C PRO A 91 5.29 -3.36 1.74
N ASN A 92 5.66 -3.16 3.01
CA ASN A 92 6.82 -2.35 3.34
C ASN A 92 8.08 -3.03 2.78
N LEU A 93 8.63 -2.48 1.70
CA LEU A 93 9.80 -3.03 1.02
C LEU A 93 11.07 -2.95 1.88
N GLU A 94 11.09 -2.12 2.93
CA GLU A 94 12.21 -2.05 3.87
C GLU A 94 12.25 -3.25 4.82
N GLN A 95 11.11 -3.88 5.10
CA GLN A 95 10.99 -4.97 6.08
C GLN A 95 11.12 -6.35 5.46
N ASN A 96 10.68 -6.47 4.22
CA ASN A 96 10.84 -7.68 3.44
C ASN A 96 11.43 -7.30 2.09
N PRO A 97 12.74 -6.96 2.05
CA PRO A 97 13.39 -6.60 0.81
C PRO A 97 13.18 -7.73 -0.20
N LYS A 98 12.54 -7.40 -1.31
CA LYS A 98 12.26 -8.34 -2.39
C LYS A 98 13.52 -8.68 -3.20
N LEU A 99 14.56 -7.86 -3.06
CA LEU A 99 15.85 -8.05 -3.68
C LEU A 99 16.77 -8.86 -2.75
N PRO A 100 17.69 -9.65 -3.32
CA PRO A 100 18.78 -10.26 -2.56
C PRO A 100 19.53 -9.20 -1.72
N PRO A 101 20.10 -9.60 -0.56
CA PRO A 101 20.93 -8.70 0.21
C PRO A 101 22.14 -8.24 -0.62
N VAL A 102 22.45 -6.95 -0.56
CA VAL A 102 23.55 -6.34 -1.32
C VAL A 102 24.86 -7.02 -0.97
N ALA A 103 25.48 -7.70 -1.94
CA ALA A 103 26.74 -8.42 -1.74
C ALA A 103 27.95 -7.48 -1.57
N SER A 104 27.93 -6.32 -2.23
CA SER A 104 28.98 -5.29 -2.20
C SER A 104 28.42 -3.92 -2.61
N SER A 105 28.96 -2.82 -2.07
CA SER A 105 28.58 -1.45 -2.46
C SER A 105 29.00 -1.08 -3.88
N GLU A 106 29.82 -1.90 -4.52
CA GLU A 106 30.28 -1.72 -5.91
C GLU A 106 29.46 -2.53 -6.91
N THR A 107 28.57 -3.40 -6.43
CA THR A 107 27.72 -4.25 -7.27
C THR A 107 26.37 -3.57 -7.51
N TYR A 108 25.99 -3.50 -8.78
CA TYR A 108 24.65 -3.03 -9.16
C TYR A 108 23.73 -4.24 -9.39
N SER A 109 22.49 -4.15 -8.92
CA SER A 109 21.47 -5.15 -9.24
C SER A 109 20.68 -4.72 -10.48
N LEU A 110 20.59 -5.60 -11.48
CA LEU A 110 19.76 -5.46 -12.67
C LEU A 110 18.47 -6.26 -12.46
N VAL A 111 17.38 -5.56 -12.20
CA VAL A 111 16.05 -6.16 -12.03
C VAL A 111 15.34 -6.19 -13.38
N LEU A 112 14.93 -7.38 -13.82
CA LEU A 112 14.28 -7.61 -15.11
C LEU A 112 12.93 -8.31 -14.89
N ASP A 113 11.89 -7.75 -15.50
CA ASP A 113 10.65 -8.47 -15.71
C ASP A 113 10.88 -9.64 -16.69
N LEU A 114 10.07 -10.68 -16.59
CA LEU A 114 10.13 -11.84 -17.46
C LEU A 114 9.23 -11.66 -18.69
N ASP A 115 7.94 -11.43 -18.45
CA ASP A 115 6.91 -11.38 -19.48
C ASP A 115 7.01 -10.09 -20.30
N GLU A 116 6.89 -10.21 -21.61
CA GLU A 116 7.05 -9.11 -22.58
C GLU A 116 8.40 -8.36 -22.53
N THR A 117 9.34 -8.83 -21.70
CA THR A 117 10.66 -8.23 -21.51
C THR A 117 11.76 -9.18 -21.98
N LEU A 118 11.77 -10.41 -21.48
CA LEU A 118 12.75 -11.44 -21.85
C LEU A 118 12.13 -12.55 -22.70
N VAL A 119 10.84 -12.82 -22.48
CA VAL A 119 10.05 -13.81 -23.23
C VAL A 119 8.70 -13.22 -23.61
N HIS A 120 8.10 -13.75 -24.67
CA HIS A 120 6.74 -13.43 -25.09
C HIS A 120 5.90 -14.70 -24.98
N TYR A 121 4.93 -14.71 -24.08
CA TYR A 121 3.99 -15.83 -23.94
C TYR A 121 2.84 -15.68 -24.93
N PHE A 122 2.42 -16.78 -25.55
CA PHE A 122 1.26 -16.82 -26.43
C PHE A 122 0.57 -18.18 -26.39
N GLU A 123 -0.71 -18.20 -26.74
CA GLU A 123 -1.49 -19.44 -26.80
C GLU A 123 -1.70 -19.88 -28.24
N MET A 124 -1.47 -21.16 -28.50
CA MET A 124 -1.70 -21.80 -29.79
C MET A 124 -2.42 -23.13 -29.55
N ASP A 125 -3.60 -23.29 -30.14
CA ASP A 125 -4.48 -24.46 -29.96
C ASP A 125 -4.78 -24.80 -28.48
N GLY A 126 -4.89 -23.78 -27.63
CA GLY A 126 -5.14 -23.93 -26.19
C GLY A 126 -3.93 -24.40 -25.39
N LEU A 127 -2.75 -24.47 -26.00
CA LEU A 127 -1.48 -24.76 -25.34
C LEU A 127 -0.67 -23.46 -25.19
N GLY A 128 -0.16 -23.23 -23.99
CA GLY A 128 0.75 -22.12 -23.70
C GLY A 128 2.14 -22.37 -24.29
N ASN A 129 2.61 -21.42 -25.09
CA ASN A 129 3.93 -21.41 -25.71
C ASN A 129 4.65 -20.11 -25.33
N TYR A 130 5.97 -20.06 -25.50
CA TYR A 130 6.73 -18.84 -25.34
C TYR A 130 7.83 -18.72 -26.38
N GLU A 131 8.09 -17.48 -26.81
CA GLU A 131 9.23 -17.12 -27.63
C GLU A 131 10.24 -16.33 -26.80
N ILE A 132 11.53 -16.58 -27.06
CA ILE A 132 12.63 -15.90 -26.39
C ILE A 132 12.96 -14.62 -27.15
N ARG A 133 13.08 -13.50 -26.44
CA ARG A 133 13.48 -12.23 -27.06
C ARG A 133 14.85 -12.38 -27.72
N PRO A 134 15.02 -11.97 -29.00
CA PRO A 134 16.29 -12.07 -29.70
C PRO A 134 17.43 -11.40 -28.92
N GLY A 135 18.53 -12.13 -28.73
CA GLY A 135 19.72 -11.66 -28.00
C GLY A 135 19.59 -11.72 -26.47
N MET A 136 18.51 -12.28 -25.92
CA MET A 136 18.29 -12.38 -24.47
C MET A 136 19.45 -13.07 -23.75
N TYR A 137 19.89 -14.24 -24.23
CA TYR A 137 21.01 -14.96 -23.62
C TYR A 137 22.32 -14.15 -23.63
N ASP A 138 22.67 -13.53 -24.76
CA ASP A 138 23.88 -12.71 -24.88
C ASP A 138 23.80 -11.44 -24.02
N PHE A 139 22.60 -10.87 -23.88
CA PHE A 139 22.35 -9.72 -23.02
C PHE A 139 22.60 -10.09 -21.56
N VAL A 140 21.93 -11.12 -21.05
CA VAL A 140 22.07 -11.60 -19.65
C VAL A 140 23.53 -11.96 -19.37
N ALA A 141 24.18 -12.71 -20.27
CA ALA A 141 25.59 -13.09 -20.10
C ALA A 141 26.53 -11.88 -20.03
N ARG A 142 26.34 -10.87 -20.89
CA ARG A 142 27.15 -9.65 -20.87
C ARG A 142 26.91 -8.80 -19.63
N MET A 143 25.66 -8.66 -19.18
CA MET A 143 25.36 -7.91 -17.95
C MET A 143 26.00 -8.57 -16.73
N HIS A 144 25.94 -9.90 -16.64
CA HIS A 144 26.64 -10.64 -15.59
C HIS A 144 28.16 -10.43 -15.65
N GLN A 145 28.76 -10.46 -16.85
CA GLN A 145 30.20 -10.20 -17.03
C GLN A 145 30.62 -8.78 -16.64
N LEU A 146 29.73 -7.80 -16.78
CA LEU A 146 29.94 -6.42 -16.31
C LEU A 146 29.81 -6.29 -14.78
N GLY A 147 29.48 -7.36 -14.08
CA GLY A 147 29.38 -7.39 -12.61
C GLY A 147 27.99 -7.05 -12.08
N TYR A 148 26.95 -7.09 -12.91
CA TYR A 148 25.58 -6.95 -12.42
C TYR A 148 25.08 -8.23 -11.73
N GLU A 149 24.43 -8.06 -10.59
CA GLU A 149 23.58 -9.10 -10.00
C GLU A 149 22.23 -9.09 -10.72
N ILE A 150 21.87 -10.19 -11.39
CA ILE A 150 20.65 -10.26 -12.20
C ILE A 150 19.52 -10.85 -11.35
N VAL A 151 18.43 -10.09 -11.21
CA VAL A 151 17.23 -10.50 -10.47
C VAL A 151 16.05 -10.51 -11.44
N ILE A 152 15.34 -11.64 -11.52
CA ILE A 152 14.07 -11.72 -12.25
C ILE A 152 12.95 -11.47 -11.25
N PHE A 153 12.09 -10.49 -11.52
CA PHE A 153 11.00 -10.09 -10.63
C PHE A 153 9.75 -9.73 -11.38
#